data_AF-A0A836QTN7-F1
#
_entry.id   AF-A0A836QTN7-F1
#
_cell.length_a   1.000
_cell.length_b   1.000
_cell.length_c   1.000
_cell.angle_alpha   90.00
_cell.angle_beta   90.00
_cell.angle_gamma   90.00
#
_symmetry.space_group_name_H-M   'P 1'
#
loop_
_entity.id
_entity.type
_entity.pdbx_description
1 polymer ?
#
loop_
_entity_poly.entity_id
_entity_poly.type
_entity_poly.pdbx_seq_one_letter_code
_entity_poly.pdbx_strand_id
1 'polypeptide(L)'
;MSLKWLLFSSRGNLNRKNFWITILVLYSIPFLLTVTGDEIFENIGKSEISFLMFFISKMFPRLFWLFVLACSYYVARKRVNEIQSSIFIPILYIVSILLPTFLQTAKLDNLALIFGIIPTGITFYLGLAPPKKINLS
;
A
#
# COMPACT_ATOMS: atom_id res chain seq x y z
N MET A 1 0.59 21.54 0.49
CA MET A 1 -0.05 20.44 1.26
C MET A 1 1.05 19.64 1.92
N SER A 2 1.11 19.55 3.26
CA SER A 2 2.24 18.87 3.91
C SER A 2 2.17 17.35 3.73
N LEU A 3 3.31 16.70 3.50
CA LEU A 3 3.39 15.24 3.31
C LEU A 3 2.81 14.49 4.52
N LYS A 4 3.08 14.98 5.73
CA LYS A 4 2.50 14.45 6.98
C LYS A 4 0.98 14.53 6.97
N TRP A 5 0.41 15.65 6.54
CA TRP A 5 -1.04 15.77 6.41
C TRP A 5 -1.55 14.77 5.39
N LEU A 6 -0.91 14.67 4.21
CA LEU A 6 -1.30 13.76 3.14
C LEU A 6 -1.28 12.28 3.55
N LEU A 7 -0.33 11.87 4.38
CA LEU A 7 -0.14 10.48 4.78
C LEU A 7 -0.84 10.09 6.10
N PHE A 8 -1.12 11.04 7.01
CA PHE A 8 -1.59 10.70 8.37
C PHE A 8 -2.84 11.45 8.86
N SER A 9 -3.34 12.46 8.13
CA SER A 9 -4.63 13.08 8.46
C SER A 9 -5.78 12.17 8.03
N SER A 10 -6.79 11.96 8.88
CA SER A 10 -8.06 11.34 8.48
C SER A 10 -9.05 12.33 7.84
N ARG A 11 -8.77 13.64 7.97
CA ARG A 11 -9.60 14.74 7.48
C ARG A 11 -9.10 15.23 6.11
N GLY A 12 -10.05 15.69 5.30
CA GLY A 12 -9.85 16.32 4.01
C GLY A 12 -10.05 15.39 2.81
N ASN A 13 -9.90 15.97 1.62
CA ASN A 13 -10.17 15.32 0.33
C ASN A 13 -8.87 15.10 -0.44
N LEU A 14 -8.84 14.08 -1.30
CA LEU A 14 -7.67 13.72 -2.07
C LEU A 14 -8.06 13.52 -3.54
N ASN A 15 -7.90 14.61 -4.31
CA ASN A 15 -8.22 14.63 -5.74
C ASN A 15 -7.64 13.42 -6.47
N ARG A 16 -8.35 12.96 -7.49
CA ARG A 16 -8.03 11.77 -8.29
C ARG A 16 -6.57 11.70 -8.75
N LYS A 17 -6.02 12.80 -9.29
CA LYS A 17 -4.61 12.88 -9.72
C LYS A 17 -3.64 12.63 -8.56
N ASN A 18 -3.88 13.27 -7.42
CA ASN A 18 -3.04 13.14 -6.25
C ASN A 18 -3.16 11.75 -5.61
N PHE A 19 -4.34 11.13 -5.67
CA PHE A 19 -4.53 9.73 -5.25
C PHE A 19 -3.61 8.79 -6.05
N TRP A 20 -3.65 8.84 -7.38
CA TRP A 20 -2.81 7.98 -8.22
C TRP A 20 -1.31 8.19 -7.99
N ILE A 21 -0.87 9.44 -7.90
CA ILE A 21 0.54 9.76 -7.60
C ILE A 21 0.93 9.19 -6.23
N THR A 22 0.08 9.36 -5.22
CA THR A 22 0.37 8.90 -3.86
C THR A 22 0.46 7.38 -3.79
N ILE A 23 -0.48 6.66 -4.42
CA ILE A 23 -0.43 5.19 -4.49
C ILE A 23 0.82 4.74 -5.24
N LEU A 24 1.13 5.35 -6.38
CA LEU A 24 2.32 4.96 -7.16
C LEU A 24 3.60 5.14 -6.34
N VAL A 25 3.78 6.29 -5.67
CA VAL A 25 4.95 6.55 -4.82
C VAL A 25 5.00 5.59 -3.64
N LEU A 26 3.88 5.39 -2.94
CA LEU A 26 3.81 4.54 -1.75
C LEU A 26 4.17 3.09 -2.06
N TYR A 27 3.80 2.55 -3.23
CA TYR A 27 4.06 1.16 -3.58
C TYR A 27 5.39 0.97 -4.33
N SER A 28 5.90 2.00 -5.01
CA SER A 28 7.18 1.89 -5.75
C SER A 28 8.39 1.86 -4.82
N ILE A 29 8.42 2.68 -3.76
CA ILE A 29 9.53 2.74 -2.80
C ILE A 29 9.79 1.38 -2.12
N PRO A 30 8.80 0.74 -1.44
CA PRO A 30 9.03 -0.56 -0.80
C PRO A 30 9.41 -1.63 -1.83
N PHE A 31 8.83 -1.59 -3.03
CA PHE A 31 9.15 -2.55 -4.09
C PHE A 31 10.61 -2.45 -4.50
N LEU A 32 11.12 -1.23 -4.76
CA LEU A 32 12.54 -1.03 -5.08
C LEU A 32 13.45 -1.47 -3.93
N LEU A 33 13.07 -1.18 -2.68
CA LEU A 33 13.82 -1.62 -1.50
C LEU A 33 13.86 -3.15 -1.37
N THR A 34 12.75 -3.83 -1.66
CA THR A 34 12.68 -5.30 -1.66
C THR A 34 13.55 -5.88 -2.76
N VAL A 35 13.41 -5.42 -4.01
CA VAL A 35 14.22 -5.93 -5.14
C VAL A 35 15.72 -5.73 -4.89
N THR A 36 16.12 -4.53 -4.48
CA THR A 36 17.52 -4.22 -4.17
C THR A 36 18.04 -5.08 -3.03
N GLY A 37 17.24 -5.27 -1.98
CA GLY A 37 17.61 -6.10 -0.84
C GLY A 37 17.69 -7.60 -1.19
N ASP A 38 16.83 -8.07 -2.10
CA ASP A 38 16.87 -9.43 -2.60
C ASP A 38 18.14 -9.69 -3.42
N GLU A 39 18.48 -8.76 -4.33
CA GLU A 39 19.70 -8.82 -5.15
C GLU A 39 20.99 -8.80 -4.31
N ILE A 40 21.06 -7.91 -3.31
CA ILE A 40 22.19 -7.87 -2.37
C ILE A 40 22.35 -9.21 -1.63
N PHE A 41 21.23 -9.79 -1.20
CA PHE A 41 21.22 -11.04 -0.44
C PHE A 41 21.64 -12.25 -1.31
N GLU A 42 21.28 -12.24 -2.59
CA GLU A 42 21.70 -13.26 -3.56
C GLU A 42 23.18 -13.14 -3.92
N ASN A 43 23.67 -11.91 -4.17
CA ASN A 43 25.04 -11.67 -4.61
C ASN A 43 26.10 -12.00 -3.54
N ILE A 44 25.80 -11.76 -2.26
CA ILE A 44 26.75 -12.00 -1.16
C ILE A 44 26.68 -13.46 -0.67
N GLY A 45 25.56 -14.13 -0.91
CA GLY A 45 25.31 -15.46 -0.39
C GLY A 45 24.82 -15.44 1.06
N LYS A 46 23.89 -16.36 1.35
CA LYS A 46 23.13 -16.40 2.62
C LYS A 46 24.01 -16.60 3.86
N SER A 47 25.21 -17.18 3.69
CA SER A 47 26.13 -17.55 4.76
C SER A 47 27.12 -16.45 5.15
N GLU A 48 27.30 -15.43 4.30
CA GLU A 48 28.34 -14.41 4.50
C GLU A 48 27.77 -13.03 4.87
N ILE A 49 26.44 -12.90 4.87
CA ILE A 49 25.78 -11.63 5.13
C ILE A 49 25.84 -11.25 6.62
N SER A 50 26.32 -10.05 6.91
CA SER A 50 26.29 -9.50 8.27
C SER A 50 24.85 -9.26 8.72
N PHE A 51 24.62 -9.29 10.05
CA PHE A 51 23.30 -8.98 10.62
C PHE A 51 22.75 -7.62 10.15
N LEU A 52 23.61 -6.58 10.09
CA LEU A 52 23.22 -5.26 9.64
C LEU A 52 22.72 -5.28 8.19
N MET A 53 23.42 -6.02 7.33
CA MET A 53 23.10 -6.10 5.91
C MET A 53 21.86 -6.96 5.67
N PHE A 54 21.67 -8.04 6.44
CA PHE A 54 20.41 -8.78 6.48
C PHE A 54 19.23 -7.89 6.93
N PHE A 55 19.44 -7.08 7.98
CA PHE A 55 18.42 -6.18 8.48
C PHE A 55 18.00 -5.16 7.42
N ILE A 56 18.95 -4.46 6.80
CA ILE A 56 18.68 -3.46 5.76
C ILE A 56 18.06 -4.09 4.51
N SER A 57 18.51 -5.29 4.13
CA SER A 57 18.10 -5.92 2.86
C SER A 57 16.78 -6.67 2.96
N LYS A 58 16.44 -7.26 4.12
CA LYS A 58 15.25 -8.12 4.27
C LYS A 58 14.24 -7.60 5.30
N MET A 59 14.70 -7.12 6.45
CA MET A 59 13.77 -6.69 7.52
C MET A 59 13.25 -5.27 7.29
N PHE A 60 14.10 -4.33 6.92
CA PHE A 60 13.73 -2.94 6.70
C PHE A 60 12.67 -2.77 5.59
N PRO A 61 12.77 -3.43 4.41
CA PRO A 61 11.72 -3.33 3.39
C PRO A 61 10.37 -3.88 3.88
N ARG A 62 10.38 -4.96 4.67
CA ARG A 62 9.16 -5.53 5.29
C ARG A 62 8.54 -4.58 6.32
N LEU A 63 9.36 -3.94 7.15
CA LEU A 63 8.87 -2.91 8.09
C LEU A 63 8.31 -1.70 7.33
N PHE A 64 8.92 -1.34 6.20
CA PHE A 64 8.41 -0.28 5.34
C PHE A 64 7.04 -0.62 4.74
N TRP A 65 6.77 -1.90 4.44
CA TRP A 65 5.43 -2.34 4.02
C TRP A 65 4.35 -2.09 5.09
N LEU A 66 4.66 -2.20 6.38
CA LEU A 66 3.73 -1.83 7.44
C LEU A 66 3.40 -0.32 7.42
N PHE A 67 4.40 0.50 7.14
CA PHE A 67 4.21 1.94 6.95
C PHE A 67 3.31 2.23 5.73
N VAL A 68 3.50 1.48 4.63
CA VAL A 68 2.70 1.58 3.41
C VAL A 68 1.24 1.18 3.67
N LEU A 69 0.99 0.16 4.48
CA LEU A 69 -0.36 -0.21 4.92
C LEU A 69 -1.02 0.93 5.69
N ALA A 70 -0.33 1.49 6.69
CA ALA A 70 -0.85 2.62 7.46
C ALA A 70 -1.19 3.80 6.54
N CYS A 71 -0.29 4.19 5.65
CA CYS A 71 -0.50 5.28 4.70
C CYS A 71 -1.65 4.98 3.73
N SER A 72 -1.74 3.75 3.21
CA SER A 72 -2.81 3.31 2.30
C SER A 72 -4.19 3.46 2.93
N TYR A 73 -4.31 3.23 4.25
CA TYR A 73 -5.56 3.42 4.99
C TYR A 73 -5.99 4.88 4.96
N TYR A 74 -5.10 5.81 5.32
CA TYR A 74 -5.42 7.24 5.34
C TYR A 74 -5.69 7.81 3.94
N VAL A 75 -4.93 7.36 2.94
CA VAL A 75 -5.14 7.74 1.53
C VAL A 75 -6.51 7.27 1.05
N ALA A 76 -6.86 5.99 1.29
CA ALA A 76 -8.18 5.47 0.98
C ALA A 76 -9.28 6.20 1.75
N ARG A 77 -9.06 6.51 3.04
CA ARG A 77 -10.01 7.24 3.87
C ARG A 77 -10.35 8.62 3.31
N LYS A 78 -9.35 9.38 2.87
CA LYS A 78 -9.57 10.69 2.24
C LYS A 78 -10.29 10.58 0.91
N ARG A 79 -9.96 9.56 0.12
CA ARG A 79 -10.64 9.34 -1.14
C ARG A 79 -12.11 9.01 -0.92
N VAL A 80 -12.40 8.13 0.05
CA VAL A 80 -13.76 7.78 0.49
C VAL A 80 -14.55 9.00 0.98
N ASN A 81 -13.92 9.91 1.72
CA ASN A 81 -14.56 11.17 2.14
C ASN A 81 -14.98 12.01 0.92
N GLU A 82 -14.14 12.09 -0.12
CA GLU A 82 -14.42 12.87 -1.33
C GLU A 82 -15.50 12.25 -2.22
N ILE A 83 -15.55 10.92 -2.32
CA ILE A 83 -16.60 10.21 -3.08
C ILE A 83 -17.86 9.95 -2.25
N GLN A 84 -17.85 10.33 -0.96
CA GLN A 84 -18.92 10.07 0.01
C GLN A 84 -19.37 8.60 0.05
N SER A 85 -18.39 7.69 0.07
CA SER A 85 -18.67 6.25 0.09
C SER A 85 -18.55 5.68 1.50
N SER A 86 -18.71 4.36 1.62
CA SER A 86 -18.74 3.65 2.89
C SER A 86 -17.41 3.76 3.67
N ILE A 87 -17.54 4.03 4.96
CA ILE A 87 -16.45 4.06 5.95
C ILE A 87 -15.68 2.72 6.02
N PHE A 88 -16.28 1.62 5.57
CA PHE A 88 -15.66 0.29 5.59
C PHE A 88 -14.65 0.05 4.46
N ILE A 89 -14.71 0.82 3.36
CA ILE A 89 -13.83 0.60 2.20
C ILE A 89 -12.34 0.69 2.54
N PRO A 90 -11.84 1.67 3.34
CA PRO A 90 -10.44 1.71 3.73
C PRO A 90 -10.01 0.50 4.56
N ILE A 91 -10.89 -0.05 5.40
CA ILE A 91 -10.59 -1.24 6.21
C ILE A 91 -10.49 -2.47 5.31
N LEU A 92 -11.49 -2.67 4.43
CA LEU A 92 -11.48 -3.74 3.44
C LEU A 92 -10.24 -3.66 2.54
N TYR A 93 -9.83 -2.45 2.17
CA TYR A 93 -8.63 -2.23 1.37
C TYR A 93 -7.38 -2.75 2.09
N ILE A 94 -7.16 -2.39 3.36
CA ILE A 94 -6.01 -2.90 4.13
C ILE A 94 -6.03 -4.41 4.28
N VAL A 95 -7.18 -4.99 4.62
CA VAL A 95 -7.33 -6.45 4.75
C VAL A 95 -7.02 -7.14 3.42
N SER A 96 -7.49 -6.57 2.30
CA SER A 96 -7.24 -7.12 0.97
C SER A 96 -5.78 -7.04 0.55
N ILE A 97 -5.00 -6.06 1.03
CA ILE A 97 -3.56 -5.97 0.75
C ILE A 97 -2.78 -7.00 1.57
N LEU A 98 -3.21 -7.29 2.80
CA LEU A 98 -2.56 -8.29 3.66
C LEU A 98 -2.76 -9.73 3.19
N LEU A 99 -3.91 -10.00 2.58
CA LEU A 99 -4.34 -11.36 2.24
C LEU A 99 -3.40 -12.08 1.25
N PRO A 100 -2.97 -11.48 0.12
CA PRO A 100 -1.97 -12.10 -0.77
C PRO A 100 -0.66 -12.42 -0.06
N THR A 101 -0.16 -11.51 0.78
CA THR A 101 1.08 -11.70 1.53
C THR A 101 0.98 -12.85 2.53
N PHE A 102 -0.17 -12.98 3.20
CA PHE A 102 -0.43 -14.11 4.09
C PHE A 102 -0.46 -15.45 3.32
N LEU A 103 -1.12 -15.48 2.15
CA LEU A 103 -1.23 -16.68 1.32
C LEU A 103 0.12 -17.12 0.74
N GLN A 104 0.98 -16.18 0.33
CA GLN A 104 2.36 -16.48 -0.09
C GLN A 104 3.16 -17.09 1.06
N THR A 105 2.99 -16.58 2.28
CA THR A 105 3.65 -17.14 3.47
C THR A 105 3.18 -18.56 3.77
N ALA A 106 1.91 -18.87 3.50
CA ALA A 106 1.33 -20.19 3.63
C ALA A 106 1.68 -21.15 2.46
N LYS A 107 2.54 -20.73 1.52
CA LYS A 107 2.91 -21.48 0.29
C LYS A 107 1.72 -21.80 -0.63
N LEU A 108 0.73 -20.90 -0.65
CA LEU A 108 -0.46 -20.99 -1.51
C LEU A 108 -0.38 -19.98 -2.65
N ASP A 109 0.68 -20.05 -3.45
CA ASP A 109 1.05 -19.00 -4.42
C ASP A 109 -0.02 -18.76 -5.49
N ASN A 110 -0.68 -19.82 -5.97
CA ASN A 110 -1.79 -19.71 -6.94
C ASN A 110 -2.97 -18.90 -6.38
N LEU A 111 -3.31 -19.12 -5.11
CA LEU A 111 -4.37 -18.36 -4.44
C LEU A 111 -3.91 -16.93 -4.19
N ALA A 112 -2.66 -16.71 -3.78
CA ALA A 112 -2.12 -15.38 -3.56
C ALA A 112 -2.21 -14.50 -4.83
N LEU A 113 -1.94 -15.07 -6.02
CA LEU A 113 -2.09 -14.37 -7.29
C LEU A 113 -3.54 -13.93 -7.55
N ILE A 114 -4.52 -14.84 -7.34
CA ILE A 114 -5.94 -14.54 -7.52
C ILE A 114 -6.38 -13.45 -6.54
N PHE A 115 -6.01 -13.57 -5.27
CA PHE A 115 -6.36 -12.61 -4.23
C PHE A 115 -5.66 -11.27 -4.41
N GLY A 116 -4.55 -11.21 -5.15
CA GLY A 116 -3.88 -9.97 -5.55
C GLY A 116 -4.74 -9.06 -6.43
N ILE A 117 -5.75 -9.60 -7.13
CA ILE A 117 -6.66 -8.82 -7.97
C ILE A 117 -7.59 -7.93 -7.14
N ILE A 118 -7.97 -8.39 -5.94
CA ILE A 118 -8.92 -7.68 -5.06
C ILE A 118 -8.42 -6.30 -4.63
N PRO A 119 -7.21 -6.15 -4.01
CA PRO A 119 -6.70 -4.83 -3.64
C PRO A 119 -6.55 -3.92 -4.87
N THR A 120 -6.13 -4.46 -6.02
CA THR A 120 -6.05 -3.70 -7.28
C THR A 120 -7.43 -3.17 -7.69
N GLY A 121 -8.46 -4.01 -7.67
CA GLY A 121 -9.83 -3.60 -7.98
C GLY A 121 -10.33 -2.47 -7.07
N ILE A 122 -10.03 -2.56 -5.76
CA ILE A 122 -10.37 -1.50 -4.80
C ILE A 122 -9.59 -0.21 -5.09
N THR A 123 -8.30 -0.30 -5.40
CA THR A 123 -7.48 0.86 -5.80
C THR A 123 -8.06 1.55 -7.03
N PHE A 124 -8.44 0.79 -8.05
CA PHE A 124 -9.07 1.33 -9.26
C PHE A 124 -10.43 1.95 -8.95
N TYR A 125 -11.28 1.30 -8.17
CA TYR A 125 -12.55 1.88 -7.73
C TYR A 125 -12.34 3.25 -7.05
N LEU A 126 -11.44 3.32 -6.06
CA LEU A 126 -11.10 4.56 -5.37
C LEU A 126 -10.52 5.61 -6.34
N GLY A 127 -9.69 5.19 -7.29
CA GLY A 127 -9.02 6.06 -8.24
C GLY A 127 -9.86 6.47 -9.47
N LEU A 128 -11.02 5.84 -9.71
CA LEU A 128 -11.90 6.13 -10.84
C LEU A 128 -13.23 6.77 -10.41
N ALA A 129 -13.73 6.44 -9.22
CA ALA A 129 -15.00 6.94 -8.72
C ALA A 129 -15.02 8.49 -8.71
N PRO A 130 -16.06 9.12 -9.31
CA PRO A 130 -16.15 10.58 -9.36
C PRO A 130 -16.43 11.15 -7.96
N PRO A 131 -15.94 12.37 -7.66
CA PRO A 131 -16.30 13.06 -6.43
C PRO A 131 -17.80 13.35 -6.42
N LYS A 132 -18.46 13.07 -5.29
CA LYS A 132 -19.88 13.39 -5.16
C LYS A 132 -19.98 14.86 -4.73
N LYS A 133 -20.54 15.71 -5.59
CA LYS A 133 -20.79 17.11 -5.24
C LYS A 133 -21.79 17.13 -4.07
N ILE A 134 -21.43 17.84 -2.99
CA ILE A 134 -22.38 18.21 -1.95
C ILE A 134 -23.33 19.21 -2.61
N ASN A 135 -24.55 18.81 -2.94
CA ASN A 135 -25.62 19.78 -3.11
C ASN A 135 -25.93 20.30 -1.71
N LEU A 136 -25.36 21.46 -1.35
CA LEU A 136 -25.87 22.27 -0.27
C LEU A 136 -27.19 22.85 -0.78
N SER A 137 -28.28 22.12 -0.57
CA SER A 137 -29.64 22.64 -0.62
C SER A 137 -29.97 23.31 0.70
#